data_AF-A0A2G9C9K0-F1
#
_entry.id   AF-A0A2G9C9K0-F1
#
_cell.length_a   1.000
_cell.length_b   1.000
_cell.length_c   1.000
_cell.angle_alpha   90.00
_cell.angle_beta   90.00
_cell.angle_gamma   90.00
#
_symmetry.space_group_name_H-M   'P 1'
#
loop_
_entity.id
_entity.type
_entity.pdbx_description
1 polymer ?
#
loop_
_entity_poly.entity_id
_entity_poly.type
_entity_poly.pdbx_seq_one_letter_code
_entity_poly.pdbx_strand_id
1 'polypeptide(L)'
;MAEGEFMNASVASSGEAPRSGAAGAVDVDLDRIRATLMVLGIALHAADVFVTAGDWLVADRHRSVVFDALVALIHSFRVPGFFLLSGLLFAGSLRRHATPDLLARQLLRLGVPLLTCWLLLNGAQQALLAWQRGADPWAALEGLSAPMYHLWFLRDLLVLNLLVLAAWAVAQGRHRRAARTSAGAPGRLAAWV
;
A
#
# COMPACT_ATOMS: atom_id res chain seq x y z
N MET A 1 -27.67 56.43 35.66
CA MET A 1 -26.79 55.25 35.62
C MET A 1 -27.12 54.51 34.34
N ALA A 2 -26.15 54.40 33.45
CA ALA A 2 -26.30 54.10 32.03
C ALA A 2 -26.64 52.63 31.73
N GLU A 3 -27.37 52.46 30.63
CA GLU A 3 -27.28 51.42 29.59
C GLU A 3 -27.24 49.92 29.95
N GLY A 4 -28.15 49.18 29.31
CA GLY A 4 -28.14 47.72 29.31
C GLY A 4 -29.17 47.09 28.36
N GLU A 5 -29.44 47.72 27.22
CA GLU A 5 -30.25 47.15 26.13
C GLU A 5 -29.29 46.69 25.03
N PHE A 6 -28.86 45.43 25.08
CA PHE A 6 -28.30 44.74 23.92
C PHE A 6 -28.79 43.29 23.89
N MET A 7 -29.88 43.11 23.14
CA MET A 7 -29.86 42.22 21.97
C MET A 7 -29.23 40.83 22.20
N ASN A 8 -29.91 39.93 22.90
CA ASN A 8 -29.59 38.50 22.77
C ASN A 8 -30.37 37.94 21.57
N ALA A 9 -29.86 38.25 20.38
CA ALA A 9 -30.34 37.71 19.13
C ALA A 9 -30.18 36.19 19.14
N SER A 10 -31.30 35.51 18.91
CA SER A 10 -31.44 34.15 18.38
C SER A 10 -30.21 33.67 17.60
N VAL A 11 -29.28 32.99 18.28
CA VAL A 11 -28.33 32.11 17.60
C VAL A 11 -29.12 30.85 17.25
N ALA A 12 -29.65 30.86 16.04
CA ALA A 12 -30.20 29.68 15.40
C ALA A 12 -29.15 28.55 15.49
N SER A 13 -29.44 27.54 16.31
CA SER A 13 -28.73 26.26 16.23
C SER A 13 -29.06 25.67 14.87
N SER A 14 -28.25 26.03 13.88
CA SER A 14 -28.23 25.38 12.59
C SER A 14 -27.84 23.94 12.86
N GLY A 15 -28.82 23.05 12.82
CA GLY A 15 -28.60 21.61 12.88
C GLY A 15 -27.70 21.22 11.72
N GLU A 16 -26.41 21.12 11.99
CA GLU A 16 -25.45 20.47 11.11
C GLU A 16 -25.84 19.00 11.06
N ALA A 17 -26.63 18.63 10.04
CA ALA A 17 -26.98 17.25 9.78
C ALA A 17 -25.69 16.41 9.64
N PRO A 18 -25.57 15.24 10.30
CA PRO A 18 -24.37 14.43 10.21
C PRO A 18 -24.25 13.84 8.81
N ARG A 19 -23.44 14.48 7.95
CA ARG A 19 -23.06 13.93 6.64
C ARG A 19 -22.03 12.78 6.75
N SER A 20 -21.87 12.20 7.94
CA SER A 20 -20.78 11.27 8.30
C SER A 20 -21.17 9.79 8.28
N GLY A 21 -22.45 9.43 8.12
CA GLY A 21 -22.91 8.04 8.30
C GLY A 21 -22.38 7.05 7.25
N ALA A 22 -22.46 7.38 5.97
CA ALA A 22 -22.12 6.44 4.89
C ALA A 22 -20.62 6.40 4.58
N ALA A 23 -19.95 7.55 4.55
CA ALA A 23 -18.50 7.62 4.30
C ALA A 23 -17.70 7.00 5.47
N GLY A 24 -18.12 7.26 6.71
CA GLY A 24 -17.50 6.65 7.89
C GLY A 24 -17.72 5.13 7.97
N ALA A 25 -18.89 4.64 7.54
CA ALA A 25 -19.15 3.19 7.51
C ALA A 25 -18.25 2.45 6.50
N VAL A 26 -18.03 3.02 5.31
CA VAL A 26 -17.14 2.43 4.29
C VAL A 26 -15.69 2.36 4.79
N ASP A 27 -15.20 3.41 5.45
CA ASP A 27 -13.84 3.42 6.00
C ASP A 27 -13.68 2.36 7.11
N VAL A 28 -14.71 2.20 7.96
CA VAL A 28 -14.74 1.16 9.01
C VAL A 28 -14.73 -0.26 8.42
N ASP A 29 -15.48 -0.50 7.34
CA ASP A 29 -15.52 -1.83 6.72
C ASP A 29 -14.20 -2.18 6.01
N LEU A 30 -13.54 -1.21 5.37
CA LEU A 30 -12.21 -1.41 4.80
C LEU A 30 -11.16 -1.68 5.88
N ASP A 31 -11.26 -1.02 7.03
CA ASP A 31 -10.37 -1.26 8.16
C ASP A 31 -10.62 -2.62 8.83
N ARG A 32 -11.88 -3.08 8.89
CA ARG A 32 -12.21 -4.45 9.32
C ARG A 32 -11.59 -5.49 8.40
N ILE A 33 -11.77 -5.35 7.08
CA ILE A 33 -11.14 -6.26 6.10
C ILE A 33 -9.62 -6.26 6.29
N ARG A 34 -9.01 -5.08 6.42
CA ARG A 34 -7.57 -4.97 6.66
C ARG A 34 -7.15 -5.71 7.93
N ALA A 35 -7.87 -5.51 9.03
CA ALA A 35 -7.58 -6.15 10.31
C ALA A 35 -7.67 -7.68 10.20
N THR A 36 -8.74 -8.20 9.55
CA THR A 36 -8.91 -9.63 9.32
C THR A 36 -7.74 -10.21 8.49
N LEU A 37 -7.34 -9.53 7.42
CA LEU A 37 -6.21 -9.96 6.59
C LEU A 37 -4.88 -9.96 7.37
N MET A 38 -4.68 -9.00 8.29
CA MET A 38 -3.49 -8.94 9.14
C MET A 38 -3.44 -10.08 10.15
N VAL A 39 -4.57 -10.39 10.81
CA VAL A 39 -4.67 -11.52 11.74
C VAL A 39 -4.42 -12.85 11.03
N LEU A 40 -4.97 -13.04 9.83
CA LEU A 40 -4.68 -14.21 8.99
C LEU A 40 -3.20 -14.29 8.60
N GLY A 41 -2.53 -13.16 8.42
CA GLY A 41 -1.08 -13.14 8.22
C GLY A 41 -0.30 -13.66 9.42
N ILE A 42 -0.71 -13.30 10.64
CA ILE A 42 -0.10 -13.80 11.89
C ILE A 42 -0.33 -15.32 12.00
N ALA A 43 -1.56 -15.78 11.75
CA ALA A 43 -1.89 -17.21 11.78
C ALA A 43 -1.08 -18.03 10.76
N LEU A 44 -0.88 -17.50 9.55
CA LEU A 44 -0.05 -18.13 8.53
C LEU A 44 1.41 -18.27 9.00
N HIS A 45 2.01 -17.20 9.53
CA HIS A 45 3.40 -17.26 9.99
C HIS A 45 3.61 -18.16 11.22
N ALA A 46 2.61 -18.30 12.08
CA ALA A 46 2.64 -19.28 13.15
C ALA A 46 2.56 -20.72 12.60
N ALA A 47 1.80 -20.94 11.51
CA ALA A 47 1.68 -22.24 10.85
C ALA A 47 2.91 -22.62 10.02
N ASP A 48 3.64 -21.66 9.44
CA ASP A 48 4.83 -21.86 8.59
C ASP A 48 5.94 -22.68 9.30
N VAL A 49 5.97 -22.73 10.63
CA VAL A 49 6.94 -23.53 11.39
C VAL A 49 6.63 -25.04 11.35
N PHE A 50 5.38 -25.42 11.04
CA PHE A 50 4.87 -26.79 11.08
C PHE A 50 4.55 -27.40 9.69
N VAL A 51 4.66 -26.62 8.62
CA VAL A 51 4.46 -27.07 7.22
C VAL A 51 5.42 -28.21 6.88
N THR A 52 5.03 -29.23 6.11
CA THR A 52 5.94 -30.33 5.68
C THR A 52 6.62 -30.02 4.35
N ALA A 53 5.93 -29.32 3.47
CA ALA A 53 6.40 -28.97 2.14
C ALA A 53 6.80 -27.49 2.11
N GLY A 54 8.05 -27.20 2.48
CA GLY A 54 8.56 -25.83 2.47
C GLY A 54 9.91 -25.67 3.16
N ASP A 55 10.66 -24.69 2.70
CA ASP A 55 11.96 -24.29 3.24
C ASP A 55 11.78 -23.03 4.08
N TRP A 56 11.11 -23.19 5.23
CA TRP A 56 11.00 -22.11 6.21
C TRP A 56 12.29 -22.02 7.03
N LEU A 57 12.67 -20.80 7.42
CA LEU A 57 13.95 -20.52 8.08
C LEU A 57 14.20 -21.35 9.34
N VAL A 58 13.13 -21.69 10.05
CA VAL A 58 13.14 -22.47 11.29
C VAL A 58 11.98 -23.44 11.23
N ALA A 59 12.23 -24.75 11.30
CA ALA A 59 11.19 -25.77 11.26
C ALA A 59 11.16 -26.58 12.56
N ASP A 60 9.95 -26.91 13.02
CA ASP A 60 9.77 -27.86 14.12
C ASP A 60 10.01 -29.31 13.64
N ARG A 61 10.23 -30.23 14.59
CA ARG A 61 10.30 -31.68 14.31
C ARG A 61 8.91 -32.27 14.07
N HIS A 62 7.87 -31.70 14.68
CA HIS A 62 6.48 -32.13 14.55
C HIS A 62 5.78 -31.40 13.39
N ARG A 63 6.07 -31.83 12.16
CA ARG A 63 5.49 -31.26 10.93
C ARG A 63 4.21 -32.01 10.52
N SER A 64 3.24 -31.32 9.92
CA SER A 64 1.99 -31.94 9.46
C SER A 64 1.44 -31.31 8.17
N VAL A 65 0.95 -32.16 7.26
CA VAL A 65 0.33 -31.76 5.98
C VAL A 65 -0.92 -30.90 6.14
N VAL A 66 -1.55 -30.92 7.33
CA VAL A 66 -2.69 -30.05 7.64
C VAL A 66 -2.27 -28.58 7.63
N PHE A 67 -1.05 -28.27 8.11
CA PHE A 67 -0.54 -26.90 8.08
C PHE A 67 -0.18 -26.45 6.66
N ASP A 68 0.25 -27.36 5.78
CA ASP A 68 0.47 -27.04 4.36
C ASP A 68 -0.83 -26.57 3.70
N ALA A 69 -1.92 -27.31 3.90
CA ALA A 69 -3.23 -26.94 3.37
C ALA A 69 -3.75 -25.62 3.96
N LEU A 70 -3.56 -25.41 5.26
CA LEU A 70 -3.95 -24.17 5.95
C LEU A 70 -3.18 -22.96 5.40
N VAL A 71 -1.86 -23.07 5.27
CA VAL A 71 -1.01 -22.01 4.73
C VAL A 71 -1.39 -21.72 3.28
N ALA A 72 -1.56 -22.75 2.44
CA ALA A 72 -1.94 -22.59 1.04
C ALA A 72 -3.29 -21.86 0.90
N LEU A 73 -4.29 -22.26 1.70
CA LEU A 73 -5.60 -21.60 1.72
C LEU A 73 -5.49 -20.14 2.17
N ILE A 74 -4.74 -19.87 3.24
CA ILE A 74 -4.58 -18.50 3.74
C ILE A 74 -3.85 -17.62 2.73
N HIS A 75 -2.79 -18.16 2.16
CA HIS A 75 -1.97 -17.45 1.19
C HIS A 75 -2.77 -17.08 -0.06
N SER A 76 -3.63 -17.99 -0.56
CA SER A 76 -4.36 -17.79 -1.81
C SER A 76 -5.37 -16.65 -1.77
N PHE A 77 -5.98 -16.34 -0.62
CA PHE A 77 -6.89 -15.19 -0.51
C PHE A 77 -6.18 -13.94 0.02
N ARG A 78 -5.21 -14.08 0.92
CA ARG A 78 -4.64 -12.95 1.66
C ARG A 78 -3.89 -12.02 0.72
N VAL A 79 -3.08 -12.62 -0.16
CA VAL A 79 -2.24 -11.89 -1.10
C VAL A 79 -3.10 -11.08 -2.09
N PRO A 80 -4.08 -11.68 -2.81
CA PRO A 80 -5.00 -10.91 -3.65
C PRO A 80 -5.83 -9.87 -2.88
N GLY A 81 -6.27 -10.19 -1.66
CA GLY A 81 -7.06 -9.29 -0.81
C GLY A 81 -6.32 -8.00 -0.47
N PHE A 82 -5.04 -8.10 -0.11
CA PHE A 82 -4.22 -6.91 0.14
C PHE A 82 -3.96 -6.08 -1.11
N PHE A 83 -3.74 -6.71 -2.27
CA PHE A 83 -3.55 -5.97 -3.53
C PHE A 83 -4.82 -5.23 -3.94
N LEU A 84 -5.99 -5.85 -3.80
CA LEU A 84 -7.27 -5.20 -4.05
C LEU A 84 -7.47 -4.00 -3.12
N LEU A 85 -7.20 -4.17 -1.83
CA LEU A 85 -7.31 -3.09 -0.84
C LEU A 85 -6.36 -1.93 -1.17
N SER A 86 -5.11 -2.23 -1.55
CA SER A 86 -4.15 -1.21 -1.99
C SER A 86 -4.66 -0.46 -3.21
N GLY A 87 -5.17 -1.17 -4.23
CA GLY A 87 -5.74 -0.54 -5.43
C GLY A 87 -6.90 0.41 -5.13
N LEU A 88 -7.82 0.00 -4.25
CA LEU A 88 -8.95 0.83 -3.83
C LEU A 88 -8.51 2.11 -3.12
N LEU A 89 -7.57 1.99 -2.17
CA LEU A 89 -7.02 3.14 -1.45
C LEU A 89 -6.20 4.06 -2.37
N PHE A 90 -5.45 3.46 -3.29
CA PHE A 90 -4.63 4.18 -4.26
C PHE A 90 -5.49 4.98 -5.25
N ALA A 91 -6.56 4.40 -5.77
CA ALA A 91 -7.52 5.08 -6.64
C ALA A 91 -8.17 6.28 -5.92
N GLY A 92 -8.54 6.11 -4.64
CA GLY A 92 -9.04 7.19 -3.80
C GLY A 92 -8.02 8.33 -3.61
N SER A 93 -6.73 7.99 -3.51
CA SER A 93 -5.64 8.95 -3.35
C SER A 93 -5.34 9.72 -4.65
N LEU A 94 -5.35 9.02 -5.79
CA LEU A 94 -5.11 9.60 -7.13
C LEU A 94 -6.13 10.67 -7.50
N ARG A 95 -7.39 10.52 -7.04
CA ARG A 95 -8.44 11.53 -7.26
C ARG A 95 -8.28 12.81 -6.44
N ARG A 96 -7.49 12.77 -5.36
CA ARG A 96 -7.40 13.86 -4.36
C ARG A 96 -6.10 14.65 -4.43
N HIS A 97 -5.06 14.15 -5.10
CA HIS A 97 -3.73 14.76 -5.11
C HIS A 97 -3.16 14.91 -6.53
N ALA A 98 -2.30 15.91 -6.72
CA ALA A 98 -1.53 16.04 -7.95
C ALA A 98 -0.51 14.88 -8.07
N THR A 99 -0.29 14.40 -9.30
CA THR A 99 0.59 13.25 -9.61
C THR A 99 2.01 13.32 -9.00
N PRO A 100 2.74 14.45 -9.01
CA PRO A 100 4.10 14.51 -8.45
C PRO A 100 4.13 14.41 -6.91
N ASP A 101 3.20 15.07 -6.23
CA ASP A 101 3.10 15.02 -4.76
C ASP A 101 2.76 13.61 -4.27
N LEU A 102 1.93 12.91 -5.03
CA LEU A 102 1.57 11.52 -4.76
C LEU A 102 2.76 10.57 -4.90
N LEU A 103 3.64 10.80 -5.88
CA LEU A 103 4.86 10.01 -6.08
C LEU A 103 5.83 10.17 -4.90
N ALA A 104 6.12 11.42 -4.51
CA ALA A 104 7.03 11.71 -3.41
C ALA A 104 6.51 11.13 -2.07
N ARG A 105 5.22 11.30 -1.79
CA ARG A 105 4.59 10.74 -0.59
C ARG A 105 4.67 9.22 -0.54
N GLN A 106 4.52 8.55 -1.67
CA GLN A 106 4.61 7.08 -1.72
C GLN A 106 6.03 6.58 -1.60
N LEU A 107 7.00 7.22 -2.26
CA LEU A 107 8.41 6.85 -2.13
C LEU A 107 8.88 7.02 -0.69
N LEU A 108 8.47 8.09 0.00
CA LEU A 108 8.79 8.26 1.41
C LEU A 108 8.06 7.24 2.29
N ARG A 109 6.77 6.99 2.04
CA ARG A 109 5.96 6.11 2.88
C ARG A 109 6.27 4.62 2.69
N LEU A 110 6.66 4.19 1.50
CA LEU A 110 6.94 2.78 1.18
C LEU A 110 8.43 2.52 1.04
N GLY A 111 9.16 3.42 0.38
CA GLY A 111 10.60 3.27 0.14
C GLY A 111 11.44 3.41 1.39
N VAL A 112 11.13 4.35 2.29
CA VAL A 112 11.88 4.48 3.55
C VAL A 112 11.72 3.22 4.42
N PRO A 113 10.49 2.74 4.73
CA PRO A 113 10.36 1.50 5.48
C PRO A 113 10.97 0.30 4.77
N LEU A 114 10.90 0.22 3.43
CA LEU A 114 11.53 -0.84 2.66
C LEU A 114 13.04 -0.86 2.88
N LEU A 115 13.73 0.26 2.69
CA LEU A 115 15.18 0.35 2.83
C LEU A 115 15.62 0.16 4.28
N THR A 116 14.94 0.77 5.24
CA THR A 116 15.25 0.62 6.66
C THR A 116 15.06 -0.82 7.12
N CYS A 117 13.94 -1.46 6.78
CA CYS A 117 13.70 -2.85 7.16
C CYS A 117 14.64 -3.81 6.43
N TRP A 118 14.96 -3.53 5.17
CA TRP A 118 15.91 -4.34 4.41
C TRP A 118 17.30 -4.32 5.03
N LEU A 119 17.82 -3.13 5.35
CA LEU A 119 19.16 -3.03 5.91
C LEU A 119 19.24 -3.52 7.35
N LEU A 120 18.29 -3.11 8.21
CA LEU A 120 18.34 -3.43 9.63
C LEU A 120 17.79 -4.83 9.92
N LEU A 121 16.53 -5.09 9.58
CA LEU A 121 15.86 -6.34 9.96
C LEU A 121 16.36 -7.53 9.15
N ASN A 122 16.49 -7.39 7.82
CA ASN A 122 16.98 -8.50 6.99
C ASN A 122 18.47 -8.76 7.27
N GLY A 123 19.28 -7.70 7.38
CA GLY A 123 20.68 -7.82 7.77
C GLY A 123 20.86 -8.52 9.12
N ALA A 124 20.14 -8.08 10.15
CA ALA A 124 20.18 -8.74 11.46
C ALA A 124 19.72 -10.20 11.41
N GLN A 125 18.66 -10.50 10.64
CA GLN A 125 18.18 -11.87 10.46
C GLN A 125 19.24 -12.76 9.79
N GLN A 126 19.89 -12.30 8.72
CA GLN A 126 20.96 -13.05 8.05
C GLN A 126 22.18 -13.29 8.95
N ALA A 127 22.60 -12.26 9.68
CA ALA A 127 23.70 -12.38 10.63
C ALA A 127 23.39 -13.41 11.74
N LEU A 128 22.17 -13.36 12.30
CA LEU A 128 21.72 -14.30 13.33
C LEU A 128 21.66 -15.74 12.81
N LEU A 129 21.15 -15.92 11.59
CA LEU A 129 21.08 -17.21 10.92
C LEU A 129 22.46 -17.78 10.58
N ALA A 130 23.40 -16.94 10.14
CA ALA A 130 24.78 -17.34 9.89
C ALA A 130 25.44 -17.79 11.20
N TRP A 131 25.26 -17.02 12.27
CA TRP A 131 25.75 -17.38 13.60
C TRP A 131 25.19 -18.71 14.09
N GLN A 132 23.87 -18.94 13.95
CA GLN A 132 23.24 -20.21 14.32
C GLN A 132 23.77 -21.40 13.51
N ARG A 133 24.17 -21.18 12.26
CA ARG A 133 24.76 -22.21 11.39
C ARG A 133 26.27 -22.38 11.57
N GLY A 134 26.89 -21.61 12.48
CA GLY A 134 28.34 -21.62 12.70
C GLY A 134 29.16 -20.94 11.60
N ALA A 135 28.52 -20.16 10.73
CA ALA A 135 29.17 -19.34 9.72
C ALA A 135 29.52 -17.94 10.26
N ASP A 136 30.43 -17.25 9.60
CA ASP A 136 30.78 -15.88 9.95
C ASP A 136 29.60 -14.91 9.67
N PRO A 137 29.05 -14.25 10.70
CA PRO A 137 27.97 -13.28 10.52
C PRO A 137 28.36 -12.09 9.65
N TRP A 138 29.64 -11.69 9.67
CA TRP A 138 30.09 -10.53 8.91
C TRP A 138 30.16 -10.83 7.42
N ALA A 139 30.66 -12.01 7.05
CA ALA A 139 30.63 -12.51 5.67
C ALA A 139 29.20 -12.63 5.12
N ALA A 140 28.20 -12.94 5.96
CA ALA A 140 26.79 -12.97 5.56
C ALA A 140 26.20 -11.58 5.26
N LEU A 141 26.82 -10.50 5.78
CA LEU A 141 26.42 -9.11 5.54
C LEU A 141 27.10 -8.49 4.32
N GLU A 142 28.30 -8.96 3.96
CA GLU A 142 29.10 -8.45 2.82
C GLU A 142 28.37 -8.56 1.47
N GLY A 143 27.46 -9.52 1.35
CA GLY A 143 26.76 -9.75 0.09
C GLY A 143 25.74 -8.69 -0.30
N LEU A 144 25.15 -7.93 0.65
CA LEU A 144 23.90 -7.14 0.45
C LEU A 144 22.79 -7.90 -0.32
N SER A 145 22.99 -9.17 -0.66
CA SER A 145 22.11 -10.06 -1.40
C SER A 145 21.06 -10.66 -0.50
N ALA A 146 20.88 -10.04 0.68
CA ALA A 146 19.84 -10.24 1.65
C ALA A 146 18.50 -10.39 0.90
N PRO A 147 18.02 -11.63 0.76
CA PRO A 147 16.89 -11.88 -0.10
C PRO A 147 15.68 -11.17 0.48
N MET A 148 14.95 -10.45 -0.38
CA MET A 148 13.77 -9.67 -0.02
C MET A 148 12.56 -10.55 0.35
N TYR A 149 12.78 -11.75 0.90
CA TYR A 149 11.75 -12.76 1.16
C TYR A 149 10.58 -12.23 1.98
N HIS A 150 10.82 -11.36 2.97
CA HIS A 150 9.75 -10.78 3.79
C HIS A 150 9.26 -9.41 3.30
N LEU A 151 10.05 -8.72 2.47
CA LEU A 151 9.77 -7.35 2.00
C LEU A 151 9.12 -7.33 0.61
N TRP A 152 8.87 -8.51 0.03
CA TRP A 152 8.26 -8.69 -1.29
C TRP A 152 6.97 -7.88 -1.42
N PHE A 153 6.09 -7.94 -0.43
CA PHE A 153 4.80 -7.27 -0.46
C PHE A 153 4.96 -5.75 -0.62
N LEU A 154 5.89 -5.15 0.13
CA LEU A 154 6.11 -3.71 0.11
C LEU A 154 6.77 -3.25 -1.20
N ARG A 155 7.70 -4.05 -1.74
CA ARG A 155 8.29 -3.86 -3.06
C ARG A 155 7.24 -3.92 -4.15
N ASP A 156 6.39 -4.93 -4.14
CA ASP A 156 5.40 -5.15 -5.19
C ASP A 156 4.31 -4.08 -5.15
N LEU A 157 3.91 -3.62 -3.95
CA LEU A 157 3.07 -2.43 -3.80
C LEU A 157 3.71 -1.18 -4.42
N LEU A 158 5.00 -0.95 -4.15
CA LEU A 158 5.70 0.19 -4.72
C LEU A 158 5.73 0.12 -6.25
N VAL A 159 6.10 -1.03 -6.81
CA VAL A 159 6.16 -1.24 -8.27
C VAL A 159 4.78 -1.06 -8.91
N LEU A 160 3.75 -1.70 -8.37
CA LEU A 160 2.39 -1.58 -8.91
C LEU A 160 1.88 -0.14 -8.89
N ASN A 161 2.09 0.59 -7.78
CA ASN A 161 1.68 1.98 -7.70
C ASN A 161 2.42 2.88 -8.70
N LEU A 162 3.73 2.65 -8.89
CA LEU A 162 4.53 3.36 -9.90
C LEU A 162 4.03 3.06 -11.33
N LEU A 163 3.68 1.80 -11.63
CA LEU A 163 3.12 1.42 -12.93
C LEU A 163 1.78 2.11 -13.19
N VAL A 164 0.89 2.18 -12.21
CA VAL A 164 -0.40 2.88 -12.35
C VAL A 164 -0.17 4.39 -12.54
N LEU A 165 0.76 5.01 -11.83
CA LEU A 165 1.12 6.41 -12.04
C LEU A 165 1.67 6.66 -13.44
N ALA A 166 2.55 5.80 -13.93
CA ALA A 166 3.10 5.90 -15.27
C ALA A 166 2.00 5.78 -16.33
N ALA A 167 1.12 4.78 -16.20
CA ALA A 167 -0.03 4.61 -17.09
C ALA A 167 -0.96 5.85 -17.08
N TRP A 168 -1.22 6.42 -15.89
CA TRP A 168 -2.01 7.63 -15.75
C TRP A 168 -1.36 8.85 -16.39
N ALA A 169 -0.05 9.02 -16.23
CA ALA A 169 0.70 10.12 -16.85
C ALA A 169 0.71 10.02 -18.39
N VAL A 170 0.86 8.79 -18.92
CA VAL A 170 0.78 8.52 -20.37
C VAL A 170 -0.62 8.82 -20.90
N ALA A 171 -1.68 8.38 -20.22
CA ALA A 171 -3.05 8.66 -20.61
C ALA A 171 -3.33 10.18 -20.67
N GLN A 172 -2.92 10.93 -19.65
CA GLN A 172 -3.05 12.40 -19.65
C GLN A 172 -2.25 13.06 -20.78
N GLY A 173 -1.04 12.57 -21.07
CA GLY A 173 -0.23 13.04 -22.18
C GLY A 173 -0.90 12.83 -23.55
N ARG A 174 -1.60 11.71 -23.75
CA ARG A 174 -2.38 11.44 -24.97
C ARG A 174 -3.55 12.40 -25.12
N HIS A 175 -4.32 12.64 -24.05
CA HIS A 175 -5.44 13.58 -24.09
C HIS A 175 -4.98 15.02 -24.36
N ARG A 176 -3.87 15.46 -23.75
CA ARG A 176 -3.30 16.80 -24.01
C ARG A 176 -2.78 16.95 -25.45
N ARG A 177 -2.21 15.89 -26.04
CA ARG A 177 -1.78 15.89 -27.45
C ARG A 177 -2.96 15.95 -28.40
N ALA A 178 -4.00 15.14 -28.17
CA ALA A 178 -5.23 15.15 -28.98
C ALA A 178 -5.94 16.52 -28.95
N ALA A 179 -6.02 17.15 -27.77
CA ALA A 179 -6.59 18.49 -27.62
C ALA A 179 -5.74 19.59 -28.29
N ARG A 180 -4.40 19.45 -28.31
CA ARG A 180 -3.50 20.37 -29.03
C ARG A 180 -3.60 20.22 -30.56
N THR A 181 -3.76 19.00 -31.06
CA THR A 181 -3.94 18.76 -32.51
C THR A 181 -5.28 19.29 -33.03
N SER A 182 -6.35 19.25 -32.22
CA SER A 182 -7.64 19.86 -32.59
C SER A 182 -7.64 21.38 -32.46
N ALA A 183 -6.90 21.95 -31.49
CA ALA A 183 -6.77 23.39 -31.32
C ALA A 183 -5.79 24.05 -32.32
N GLY A 184 -4.86 23.29 -32.91
CA GLY A 184 -3.92 23.73 -33.94
C GLY A 184 -4.49 23.74 -35.37
N ALA A 185 -5.78 23.44 -35.54
CA ALA A 185 -6.47 23.50 -36.83
C ALA A 185 -7.39 24.73 -37.02
N PRO A 186 -6.99 25.99 -36.75
CA PRO A 186 -7.70 27.14 -37.31
C PRO A 186 -7.08 27.54 -38.65
N GLY A 187 -7.84 27.38 -39.74
CA GLY A 187 -7.74 28.32 -40.88
C GLY A 187 -7.05 27.88 -42.18
N ARG A 188 -7.07 26.60 -42.60
CA ARG A 188 -6.65 26.23 -43.98
C ARG A 188 -7.79 26.09 -45.00
N LEU A 189 -9.04 26.35 -44.62
CA LEU A 189 -10.20 26.24 -45.51
C LEU A 189 -10.85 27.59 -45.89
N ALA A 190 -10.28 28.72 -45.47
CA ALA A 190 -10.80 30.06 -45.79
C ALA A 190 -9.97 30.81 -46.86
N ALA A 191 -9.17 30.10 -47.66
CA ALA A 191 -8.34 30.70 -48.73
C ALA A 191 -8.84 30.34 -50.16
N TRP A 192 -10.03 29.74 -50.28
CA TRP A 192 -10.63 29.36 -51.56
C TRP A 192 -12.14 29.63 -51.57
N VAL A 193 -12.56 30.85 -51.23
CA VAL A 193 -13.80 31.50 -51.68
C VAL A 193 -13.51 32.98 -51.77
#